data_AF-A0A5S9MIK1-F1
#
_entry.id   AF-A0A5S9MIK1-F1
#
_cell.length_a   1.000
_cell.length_b   1.000
_cell.length_c   1.000
_cell.angle_alpha   90.00
_cell.angle_beta   90.00
_cell.angle_gamma   90.00
#
_symmetry.space_group_name_H-M   'P 1'
#
loop_
_entity.id
_entity.type
_entity.pdbx_description
1 polymer ?
#
loop_
_entity_poly.entity_id
_entity_poly.type
_entity_poly.pdbx_seq_one_letter_code
_entity_poly.pdbx_strand_id
1 'polypeptide(L)'
;MKTAMSWVQSFLNTDKDVPTIGFLAHIDTATDFTGKNVKPQLHENYQGGDITLNEDLHIVLSPQQFPNLQKYQGHTLITTDGTTLLGADNKAGIAEIMTAMHYLIEHPDIKHGKIRVAFFTPDEEIGRGAAQV
;
A
#
# COMPACT_ATOMS: atom_id res chain seq x y z
N MET A 1 23.32 17.80 -8.33
CA MET A 1 23.47 16.45 -7.74
C MET A 1 22.52 15.55 -8.51
N LYS A 2 23.02 14.66 -9.37
CA LYS A 2 22.18 13.83 -10.25
C LYS A 2 21.57 12.71 -9.39
N THR A 3 20.28 12.79 -9.09
CA THR A 3 19.54 11.69 -8.45
C THR A 3 19.57 10.51 -9.43
N ALA A 4 20.25 9.43 -9.06
CA ALA A 4 20.34 8.24 -9.88
C ALA A 4 18.96 7.56 -9.94
N MET A 5 18.33 7.59 -11.12
CA MET A 5 17.13 6.81 -11.42
C MET A 5 17.48 5.32 -11.34
N SER A 6 17.22 4.69 -10.19
CA SER A 6 17.45 3.27 -9.99
C SER A 6 16.20 2.49 -10.43
N TRP A 7 16.13 2.13 -11.69
CA TRP A 7 15.08 1.23 -12.19
C TRP A 7 15.27 -0.18 -11.60
N VAL A 8 14.26 -0.72 -10.93
CA VAL A 8 14.17 -2.17 -10.70
C VAL A 8 13.56 -2.76 -11.97
N GLN A 9 14.42 -3.32 -12.82
CA GLN A 9 14.03 -3.84 -14.13
C GLN A 9 13.59 -5.29 -13.99
N SER A 10 12.32 -5.60 -14.29
CA SER A 10 11.84 -6.99 -14.26
C SER A 10 12.00 -7.69 -15.61
N PHE A 11 11.93 -9.03 -15.55
CA PHE A 11 12.20 -9.97 -16.63
C PHE A 11 11.02 -10.05 -17.62
N LEU A 12 11.31 -10.46 -18.86
CA LEU A 12 10.32 -10.73 -19.91
C LEU A 12 10.22 -12.26 -20.06
N ASN A 13 9.01 -12.82 -20.09
CA ASN A 13 8.81 -14.28 -20.24
C ASN A 13 7.89 -14.62 -21.44
N THR A 14 7.82 -13.73 -22.42
CA THR A 14 7.04 -13.91 -23.65
C THR A 14 7.86 -13.48 -24.86
N ASP A 15 7.75 -14.23 -25.95
CA ASP A 15 8.38 -13.89 -27.25
C ASP A 15 7.51 -12.91 -28.07
N LYS A 16 6.33 -12.56 -27.57
CA LYS A 16 5.42 -11.60 -28.20
C LYS A 16 5.89 -10.18 -27.91
N ASP A 17 5.87 -9.34 -28.94
CA ASP A 17 6.08 -7.90 -28.76
C ASP A 17 4.84 -7.30 -28.07
N VAL A 18 4.99 -7.00 -26.79
CA VAL A 18 3.94 -6.46 -25.93
C VAL A 18 4.44 -5.18 -25.26
N PRO A 19 3.57 -4.16 -25.11
CA PRO A 19 3.96 -2.90 -24.52
C PRO A 19 4.46 -3.08 -23.09
N THR A 20 5.45 -2.27 -22.72
CA THR A 20 5.99 -2.25 -21.35
C THR A 20 4.97 -1.56 -20.43
N ILE A 21 4.64 -2.21 -19.32
CA ILE A 21 3.77 -1.63 -18.29
C ILE A 21 4.59 -1.19 -17.07
N GLY A 22 4.14 -0.13 -16.39
CA GLY A 22 4.79 0.43 -15.22
C GLY A 22 3.88 0.40 -14.00
N PHE A 23 4.38 -0.06 -12.86
CA PHE A 23 3.73 0.11 -11.57
C PHE A 23 4.48 1.17 -10.75
N LEU A 24 3.72 2.09 -10.16
CA LEU A 24 4.22 3.23 -9.40
C LEU A 24 3.63 3.16 -7.99
N ALA A 25 4.46 3.37 -6.97
CA ALA A 25 4.03 3.53 -5.60
C ALA A 25 4.92 4.54 -4.86
N HIS A 26 4.35 5.21 -3.85
CA HIS A 26 5.03 6.20 -3.03
C HIS A 26 5.46 5.64 -1.69
N ILE A 27 6.53 6.20 -1.11
CA ILE A 27 7.18 5.66 0.10
C ILE A 27 6.84 6.51 1.34
N ASP A 28 6.50 7.77 1.12
CA ASP A 28 6.11 8.72 2.16
C ASP A 28 4.73 8.41 2.74
N THR A 29 4.49 8.94 3.92
CA THR A 29 3.21 8.90 4.62
C THR A 29 2.82 10.33 4.96
N ALA A 30 1.53 10.66 4.87
CA ALA A 30 0.98 11.98 5.17
C ALA A 30 1.61 12.67 6.40
N THR A 31 1.87 13.97 6.26
CA THR A 31 2.43 14.82 7.34
C THR A 31 1.39 15.18 8.41
N ASP A 32 0.12 14.90 8.15
CA ASP A 32 -1.02 15.34 8.98
C ASP A 32 -1.01 14.73 10.39
N PHE A 33 -0.38 13.58 10.57
CA PHE A 33 -0.34 12.90 11.85
C PHE A 33 0.88 11.99 11.95
N THR A 34 1.30 11.64 13.18
CA THR A 34 2.54 10.87 13.38
C THR A 34 2.45 9.47 12.76
N GLY A 35 3.38 9.16 11.84
CA GLY A 35 3.62 7.81 11.32
C GLY A 35 4.74 7.05 12.06
N LYS A 36 5.23 7.58 13.19
CA LYS A 36 6.31 6.96 13.97
C LYS A 36 5.74 6.01 15.01
N ASN A 37 6.29 4.79 15.09
CA ASN A 37 5.86 3.71 16.01
C ASN A 37 4.43 3.22 15.80
N VAL A 38 4.02 3.07 14.54
CA VAL A 38 2.71 2.48 14.21
C VAL A 38 2.60 1.08 14.81
N LYS A 39 1.52 0.84 15.55
CA LYS A 39 1.15 -0.48 16.07
C LYS A 39 -0.06 -1.01 15.31
N PRO A 40 0.15 -1.78 14.23
CA PRO A 40 -0.95 -2.36 13.48
C PRO A 40 -1.66 -3.41 14.34
N GLN A 41 -2.99 -3.36 14.35
CA GLN A 41 -3.86 -4.35 14.98
C GLN A 41 -4.58 -5.14 13.88
N LEU A 42 -4.58 -6.47 14.00
CA LEU A 42 -5.24 -7.35 13.04
C LEU A 42 -6.60 -7.79 13.59
N HIS A 43 -7.65 -7.52 12.81
CA HIS A 43 -9.03 -7.92 13.11
C HIS A 43 -9.50 -8.88 12.03
N GLU A 44 -9.30 -10.17 12.29
CA GLU A 44 -9.73 -11.24 11.37
C GLU A 44 -11.26 -11.38 11.40
N ASN A 45 -11.85 -11.68 10.24
CA ASN A 45 -13.29 -11.92 10.09
C ASN A 45 -14.15 -10.82 10.74
N TYR A 46 -13.93 -9.57 10.35
CA TYR A 46 -14.66 -8.43 10.91
C TYR A 46 -16.18 -8.60 10.77
N GLN A 47 -16.93 -8.48 11.87
CA GLN A 47 -18.37 -8.76 11.89
C GLN A 47 -19.26 -7.52 11.65
N GLY A 48 -18.66 -6.35 11.36
CA GLY A 48 -19.43 -5.12 11.09
C GLY A 48 -19.81 -4.31 12.33
N GLY A 49 -19.23 -4.61 13.49
CA GLY A 49 -19.45 -3.87 14.74
C GLY A 49 -18.33 -2.87 15.06
N ASP A 50 -18.44 -2.16 16.17
CA ASP A 50 -17.44 -1.17 16.57
C ASP A 50 -16.09 -1.84 16.90
N ILE A 51 -14.98 -1.22 16.46
CA ILE A 51 -13.62 -1.66 16.78
C ILE A 51 -12.99 -0.66 17.75
N THR A 52 -12.73 -1.09 18.98
CA THR A 52 -11.98 -0.27 19.94
C THR A 52 -10.49 -0.27 19.55
N LEU A 53 -9.98 0.88 19.11
CA LEU A 53 -8.57 1.03 18.77
C LEU A 53 -7.70 1.24 20.02
N ASN A 54 -8.24 1.99 20.98
CA ASN A 54 -7.56 2.32 22.23
C ASN A 54 -8.57 2.48 23.37
N GLU A 55 -8.50 1.60 24.36
CA GLU A 55 -9.39 1.65 25.54
C GLU A 55 -9.08 2.87 26.41
N ASP A 56 -7.81 3.16 26.68
CA ASP A 56 -7.39 4.26 27.57
C ASP A 56 -7.81 5.63 26.99
N LEU A 57 -7.65 5.81 25.68
CA LEU A 57 -8.00 7.03 24.98
C LEU A 57 -9.46 7.06 24.49
N HIS A 58 -10.22 5.99 24.73
CA HIS A 58 -11.61 5.83 24.30
C HIS A 58 -11.79 6.06 22.79
N ILE A 59 -10.82 5.60 21.99
CA ILE A 59 -10.84 5.74 20.53
C ILE A 59 -11.48 4.51 19.93
N VAL A 60 -12.63 4.71 19.28
CA VAL A 60 -13.43 3.64 18.66
C VAL A 60 -13.64 3.96 17.19
N LEU A 61 -13.34 2.98 16.35
CA LEU A 61 -13.66 2.97 14.94
C LEU A 61 -15.06 2.35 14.77
N SER A 62 -16.05 3.19 14.56
CA SER A 62 -17.45 2.80 14.55
C SER A 62 -18.06 2.89 13.13
N PRO A 63 -18.89 1.93 12.70
CA PRO A 63 -19.62 1.96 11.43
C PRO A 63 -20.67 3.08 11.37
N GLN A 64 -21.08 3.66 12.51
CA GLN A 64 -21.95 4.82 12.55
C GLN A 64 -21.21 6.08 12.06
N GLN A 65 -19.93 6.21 12.41
CA GLN A 65 -19.07 7.30 11.92
C GLN A 65 -18.53 7.01 10.51
N PHE A 66 -18.23 5.75 10.20
CA PHE A 66 -17.72 5.31 8.90
C PHE A 66 -18.62 4.21 8.31
N PRO A 67 -19.72 4.57 7.63
CA PRO A 67 -20.67 3.60 7.07
C PRO A 67 -20.05 2.58 6.10
N ASN A 68 -18.92 2.92 5.47
CA ASN A 68 -18.19 2.01 4.60
C ASN A 68 -17.70 0.75 5.31
N LEU A 69 -17.53 0.78 6.64
CA LEU A 69 -17.14 -0.40 7.42
C LEU A 69 -18.11 -1.58 7.23
N GLN A 70 -19.40 -1.31 7.03
CA GLN A 70 -20.39 -2.37 6.80
C GLN A 70 -20.11 -3.21 5.55
N LYS A 71 -19.37 -2.67 4.58
CA LYS A 71 -19.00 -3.39 3.34
C LYS A 71 -17.86 -4.38 3.53
N TYR A 72 -17.13 -4.29 4.65
CA TYR A 72 -15.97 -5.14 4.92
C TYR A 72 -16.29 -6.29 5.89
N GLN A 73 -17.57 -6.65 6.03
CA GLN A 73 -17.96 -7.81 6.82
C GLN A 73 -17.33 -9.09 6.25
N GLY A 74 -16.70 -9.89 7.13
CA GLY A 74 -15.94 -11.09 6.78
C GLY A 74 -14.52 -10.83 6.28
N HIS A 75 -14.10 -9.57 6.12
CA HIS A 75 -12.73 -9.26 5.70
C HIS A 75 -11.81 -9.17 6.92
N THR A 76 -10.51 -9.33 6.69
CA THR A 76 -9.48 -9.05 7.70
C THR A 76 -9.13 -7.57 7.63
N LEU A 77 -9.38 -6.83 8.71
CA LEU A 77 -9.06 -5.41 8.80
C LEU A 77 -7.76 -5.21 9.56
N ILE A 78 -6.94 -4.29 9.09
CA ILE A 78 -5.74 -3.83 9.79
C ILE A 78 -6.00 -2.39 10.22
N THR A 79 -5.94 -2.12 11.52
CA THR A 79 -6.15 -0.78 12.10
C THR A 79 -4.93 -0.32 12.88
N THR A 80 -4.93 0.92 13.35
CA THR A 80 -3.90 1.43 14.27
C THR A 80 -4.35 1.25 15.72
N ASP A 81 -3.52 1.69 16.65
CA ASP A 81 -3.86 1.83 18.07
C ASP A 81 -4.49 3.19 18.41
N GLY A 82 -4.95 3.93 17.40
CA GLY A 82 -5.53 5.27 17.55
C GLY A 82 -4.52 6.39 17.82
N THR A 83 -3.24 6.09 18.04
CA THR A 83 -2.21 7.10 18.35
C THR A 83 -1.38 7.53 17.14
N THR A 84 -1.47 6.79 16.03
CA THR A 84 -0.72 7.03 14.79
C THR A 84 -1.60 6.82 13.55
N LEU A 85 -1.08 7.24 12.40
CA LEU A 85 -1.58 6.75 11.09
C LEU A 85 -1.12 5.32 10.85
N LEU A 86 -1.85 4.58 10.01
CA LEU A 86 -1.46 3.23 9.60
C LEU A 86 -0.34 3.28 8.54
N GLY A 87 -0.40 4.27 7.66
CA GLY A 87 0.45 4.33 6.47
C GLY A 87 0.10 3.27 5.42
N ALA A 88 -1.16 2.79 5.42
CA ALA A 88 -1.66 1.93 4.33
C ALA A 88 -1.52 2.65 2.98
N ASP A 89 -1.82 3.94 2.97
CA ASP A 89 -1.36 4.83 1.91
C ASP A 89 0.13 5.16 2.12
N ASN A 90 1.07 4.71 1.28
CA ASN A 90 0.95 3.79 0.13
C ASN A 90 1.72 2.48 0.34
N LYS A 91 2.01 2.14 1.61
CA LYS A 91 2.77 0.92 1.91
C LYS A 91 2.00 -0.35 1.55
N ALA A 92 0.66 -0.28 1.49
CA ALA A 92 -0.16 -1.36 0.94
C ALA A 92 0.15 -1.57 -0.55
N GLY A 93 0.19 -0.50 -1.35
CA GLY A 93 0.54 -0.58 -2.77
C GLY A 93 1.95 -1.11 -3.02
N ILE A 94 2.94 -0.72 -2.19
CA ILE A 94 4.29 -1.30 -2.25
C ILE A 94 4.24 -2.82 -1.99
N ALA A 95 3.53 -3.26 -0.95
CA ALA A 95 3.41 -4.67 -0.61
C ALA A 95 2.71 -5.47 -1.71
N GLU A 96 1.66 -4.92 -2.32
CA GLU A 96 0.95 -5.52 -3.45
C GLU A 96 1.85 -5.67 -4.67
N ILE A 97 2.60 -4.62 -5.04
CA ILE A 97 3.52 -4.67 -6.19
C ILE A 97 4.63 -5.71 -5.94
N MET A 98 5.23 -5.72 -4.75
CA MET A 98 6.27 -6.69 -4.41
C MET A 98 5.74 -8.12 -4.44
N THR A 99 4.53 -8.35 -3.91
CA THR A 99 3.87 -9.66 -3.92
C THR A 99 3.53 -10.09 -5.35
N ALA A 100 3.00 -9.18 -6.18
CA ALA A 100 2.70 -9.45 -7.58
C ALA A 100 3.96 -9.78 -8.39
N MET A 101 5.05 -9.03 -8.21
CA MET A 101 6.32 -9.32 -8.88
C MET A 101 6.88 -10.68 -8.44
N HIS A 102 6.81 -11.00 -7.14
CA HIS A 102 7.24 -12.29 -6.63
C HIS A 102 6.41 -13.44 -7.22
N TYR A 103 5.09 -13.31 -7.21
CA TYR A 103 4.17 -14.30 -7.79
C TYR A 103 4.43 -14.53 -9.28
N LEU A 104 4.66 -13.47 -10.06
CA LEU A 104 4.98 -13.58 -11.48
C LEU A 104 6.33 -14.30 -11.74
N ILE A 105 7.30 -14.11 -10.85
CA ILE A 105 8.60 -14.80 -10.94
C ILE A 105 8.44 -16.29 -10.58
N GLU A 106 7.61 -16.62 -9.58
CA GLU A 106 7.38 -18.01 -9.16
C GLU A 106 6.47 -18.79 -10.13
N HIS A 107 5.64 -18.10 -10.91
CA HIS A 107 4.70 -18.71 -11.86
C HIS A 107 5.04 -18.38 -13.33
N PRO A 108 6.06 -19.02 -13.92
CA PRO A 108 6.50 -18.76 -15.30
C PRO A 108 5.49 -19.17 -16.38
N ASP A 109 4.42 -19.86 -15.98
CA ASP A 109 3.26 -20.21 -16.81
C ASP A 109 2.50 -18.96 -17.24
N ILE A 110 2.54 -17.91 -16.40
CA ILE A 110 1.92 -16.62 -16.66
C ILE A 110 2.84 -15.83 -17.57
N LYS A 111 2.47 -15.75 -18.85
CA LYS A 111 3.21 -14.99 -19.85
C LYS A 111 2.98 -13.49 -19.63
N HIS A 112 4.04 -12.76 -19.32
CA HIS A 112 4.00 -11.32 -19.12
C HIS A 112 5.06 -10.60 -19.97
N GLY A 113 4.71 -9.37 -20.35
CA GLY A 113 5.60 -8.41 -20.97
C GLY A 113 6.63 -7.85 -19.99
N LYS A 114 7.38 -6.84 -20.45
CA LYS A 114 8.36 -6.16 -19.59
C LYS A 114 7.59 -5.31 -18.59
N ILE A 115 7.79 -5.58 -17.30
CA ILE A 115 7.20 -4.79 -16.22
C ILE A 115 8.30 -3.93 -15.60
N ARG A 116 8.01 -2.64 -15.43
CA ARG A 116 8.87 -1.73 -14.68
C ARG A 116 8.19 -1.36 -13.37
N VAL A 117 8.95 -1.37 -12.30
CA VAL A 117 8.47 -0.90 -11.00
C VAL A 117 9.28 0.30 -10.58
N ALA A 118 8.60 1.36 -10.16
CA ALA A 118 9.22 2.58 -9.66
C ALA A 118 8.60 2.96 -8.30
N PHE A 119 9.45 2.92 -7.27
CA PHE A 119 9.14 3.36 -5.91
C PHE A 119 9.77 4.76 -5.71
N PHE A 120 9.25 5.81 -6.36
CA PHE A 120 10.00 7.06 -6.56
C PHE A 120 9.22 8.36 -6.38
N THR A 121 8.15 8.38 -5.61
CA THR A 121 7.57 9.66 -5.18
C THR A 121 7.85 9.82 -3.69
N PRO A 122 9.06 10.25 -3.29
CA PRO A 122 9.42 10.45 -1.88
C PRO A 122 8.69 11.64 -1.23
N ASP A 123 7.83 12.33 -1.97
CA ASP A 123 7.19 13.59 -1.63
C ASP A 123 5.83 13.69 -2.37
N GLU A 124 5.09 12.59 -2.51
CA GLU A 124 3.74 12.60 -3.09
C GLU A 124 2.81 13.47 -2.25
N GLU A 125 2.87 13.28 -0.93
CA GLU A 125 1.98 13.89 0.07
C GLU A 125 2.17 15.42 0.17
N ILE A 126 3.28 15.94 -0.37
CA ILE A 126 3.57 17.38 -0.47
C ILE A 126 3.52 17.90 -1.92
N GLY A 127 2.95 17.11 -2.84
CA GLY A 127 2.69 17.48 -4.23
C GLY A 127 3.95 17.57 -5.10
N ARG A 128 5.08 16.98 -4.69
CA ARG A 128 6.33 16.96 -5.47
C ARG A 128 6.64 15.61 -6.10
N GLY A 129 5.82 14.59 -5.84
CA GLY A 129 5.97 13.25 -6.39
C GLY A 129 6.13 13.23 -7.91
N ALA A 130 5.26 13.92 -8.65
CA ALA A 130 5.29 13.97 -10.11
C ALA A 130 6.35 14.92 -10.71
N ALA A 131 6.98 15.79 -9.91
CA ALA A 131 7.90 16.80 -10.41
C ALA A 131 9.27 16.24 -10.83
N GLN A 132 9.56 14.98 -10.49
CA GLN A 132 10.83 14.30 -10.80
C GLN A 132 10.66 12.98 -11.56
N VAL A 133 9.46 12.71 -12.11
CA VAL A 133 9.13 11.50 -12.89
C VAL A 133 9.36 11.74 -14.38
#